data_AF-A0A0A0D163-F1
#
_entry.id   AF-A0A0A0D163-F1
#
_cell.length_a   1.000
_cell.length_b   1.000
_cell.length_c   1.000
_cell.angle_alpha   90.00
_cell.angle_beta   90.00
_cell.angle_gamma   90.00
#
_symmetry.space_group_name_H-M   'P 1'
#
loop_
_entity.id
_entity.type
_entity.pdbx_description
1 polymer ?
#
loop_
_entity_poly.entity_id
_entity_poly.type
_entity_poly.pdbx_seq_one_letter_code
_entity_poly.pdbx_strand_id
1 'polypeptide(L)'
;ADALVVMGPDRASIGALAARHGLPALGARLVPATEDAARLRGRKVLAFAGIGRPEKFFVTLAELGAEVVGAVPFPDHHAYTPDEVMRLAETAQERQAVPVTTEKDLVRLPPEARPMVEALRVELVWDDPVAVDAVLEPVVRRALRG
;
A
#
# COMPACT_ATOMS: atom_id res chain seq x y z
N ALA A 1 14.03 -2.21 -22.64
CA ALA A 1 12.85 -2.56 -21.83
C ALA A 1 11.87 -3.28 -22.75
N ASP A 2 11.33 -4.41 -22.31
CA ASP A 2 10.50 -5.30 -23.14
C ASP A 2 8.99 -5.10 -22.90
N ALA A 3 8.63 -4.36 -21.85
CA ALA A 3 7.28 -3.95 -21.51
C ALA A 3 7.31 -2.66 -20.66
N LEU A 4 6.17 -1.98 -20.56
CA LEU A 4 5.94 -0.88 -19.62
C LEU A 4 4.87 -1.28 -18.60
N VAL A 5 5.08 -0.94 -17.33
CA VAL A 5 4.07 -1.11 -16.27
C VAL A 5 3.47 0.26 -15.94
N VAL A 6 2.15 0.38 -16.05
CA VAL A 6 1.43 1.61 -15.71
C VAL A 6 0.75 1.41 -14.36
N MET A 7 1.27 2.09 -13.33
CA MET A 7 0.72 2.02 -11.97
C MET A 7 -0.44 3.00 -11.78
N GLY A 8 -1.65 2.46 -11.58
CA GLY A 8 -2.88 3.23 -11.48
C GLY A 8 -3.46 3.61 -12.85
N PRO A 9 -4.45 4.52 -12.88
CA PRO A 9 -5.13 4.89 -14.13
C PRO A 9 -4.17 5.56 -15.12
N ASP A 10 -4.27 5.18 -16.39
CA ASP A 10 -3.47 5.78 -17.47
C ASP A 10 -3.96 7.18 -17.86
N ARG A 11 -3.52 8.18 -17.09
CA ARG A 11 -3.90 9.59 -17.27
C ARG A 11 -3.11 10.30 -18.37
N ALA A 12 -1.99 9.75 -18.79
CA ALA A 12 -1.08 10.36 -19.78
C ALA A 12 -1.06 9.61 -21.11
N SER A 13 -1.98 8.66 -21.30
CA SER A 13 -2.04 7.81 -22.50
C SER A 13 -0.72 7.06 -22.76
N ILE A 14 -0.08 6.60 -21.67
CA ILE A 14 1.15 5.81 -21.71
C ILE A 14 0.92 4.51 -22.49
N GLY A 15 -0.26 3.90 -22.39
CA GLY A 15 -0.59 2.71 -23.19
C GLY A 15 -0.55 2.99 -24.69
N ALA A 16 -1.10 4.13 -25.12
CA ALA A 16 -1.04 4.55 -26.52
C ALA A 16 0.39 4.86 -26.97
N LEU A 17 1.20 5.49 -26.10
CA LEU A 17 2.62 5.72 -26.38
C LEU A 17 3.38 4.40 -26.51
N ALA A 18 3.17 3.44 -25.61
CA ALA A 18 3.80 2.12 -25.64
C ALA A 18 3.50 1.41 -26.96
N ALA A 19 2.23 1.41 -27.37
CA ALA A 19 1.79 0.80 -28.63
C ALA A 19 2.49 1.41 -29.85
N ARG A 20 2.71 2.73 -29.88
CA ARG A 20 3.46 3.40 -30.97
C ARG A 20 4.91 2.95 -31.09
N HIS A 21 5.48 2.43 -30.01
CA HIS A 21 6.84 1.89 -29.96
C HIS A 21 6.87 0.35 -29.98
N GLY A 22 5.72 -0.31 -30.20
CA GLY A 22 5.62 -1.76 -30.22
C GLY A 22 5.85 -2.42 -28.86
N LEU A 23 5.66 -1.68 -27.77
CA LEU A 23 5.82 -2.18 -26.40
C LEU A 23 4.47 -2.50 -25.77
N PRO A 24 4.30 -3.67 -25.13
CA PRO A 24 3.12 -3.93 -24.32
C PRO A 24 3.10 -3.02 -23.09
N ALA A 25 1.93 -2.47 -22.78
CA ALA A 25 1.68 -1.73 -21.55
C ALA A 25 0.79 -2.57 -20.62
N LEU A 26 1.31 -2.85 -19.43
CA LEU A 26 0.68 -3.68 -18.41
C LEU A 26 0.12 -2.75 -17.34
N GLY A 27 -1.20 -2.66 -17.24
CA GLY A 27 -1.87 -1.92 -16.18
C GLY A 27 -1.79 -2.68 -14.85
N ALA A 28 -1.45 -1.98 -13.77
CA ALA A 28 -1.41 -2.54 -12.43
C ALA A 28 -1.86 -1.52 -11.39
N ARG A 29 -2.44 -2.01 -10.29
CA ARG A 29 -2.90 -1.17 -9.18
C ARG A 29 -2.54 -1.81 -7.86
N LEU A 30 -2.17 -0.97 -6.89
CA LEU A 30 -2.10 -1.38 -5.50
C LEU A 30 -3.49 -1.23 -4.89
N VAL A 31 -4.01 -2.31 -4.33
CA VAL A 31 -5.29 -2.34 -3.63
C VAL A 31 -5.07 -2.78 -2.18
N PRO A 32 -5.87 -2.33 -1.22
CA PRO A 32 -5.80 -2.84 0.14
C PRO A 32 -6.07 -4.35 0.19
N ALA A 33 -5.31 -5.09 1.00
CA ALA A 33 -5.54 -6.52 1.19
C ALA A 33 -6.95 -6.77 1.73
N THR A 34 -7.66 -7.74 1.13
CA THR A 34 -9.10 -7.96 1.39
C THR A 34 -9.38 -8.30 2.85
N GLU A 35 -8.53 -9.09 3.48
CA GLU A 35 -8.66 -9.48 4.90
C GLU A 35 -8.52 -8.28 5.84
N ASP A 36 -7.55 -7.41 5.57
CA ASP A 36 -7.30 -6.22 6.39
C ASP A 36 -8.42 -5.20 6.23
N ALA A 37 -8.90 -5.02 5.01
CA ALA A 37 -10.07 -4.20 4.72
C ALA A 37 -11.32 -4.67 5.48
N ALA A 38 -11.58 -5.98 5.49
CA ALA A 38 -12.70 -6.56 6.23
C ALA A 38 -12.53 -6.38 7.75
N ARG A 39 -11.32 -6.59 8.27
CA ARG A 39 -10.99 -6.41 9.69
C ARG A 39 -11.15 -4.97 10.16
N LEU A 40 -10.84 -3.97 9.33
CA LEU A 40 -10.86 -2.55 9.72
C LEU A 40 -12.22 -1.87 9.54
N ARG A 41 -13.11 -2.44 8.73
CA ARG A 41 -14.43 -1.86 8.47
C ARG A 41 -15.23 -1.69 9.76
N GLY A 42 -15.77 -0.49 9.97
CA GLY A 42 -16.57 -0.12 11.14
C GLY A 42 -15.78 0.07 12.44
N ARG A 43 -14.45 -0.10 12.42
CA ARG A 43 -13.61 0.12 13.60
C ARG A 43 -13.12 1.55 13.66
N LYS A 44 -12.98 2.08 14.88
CA LYS A 44 -12.28 3.33 15.14
C LYS A 44 -10.79 3.13 14.97
N VAL A 45 -10.16 3.97 14.16
CA VAL A 45 -8.73 3.90 13.88
C VAL A 45 -8.07 5.26 14.11
N LEU A 46 -6.91 5.24 14.77
CA LEU A 46 -5.96 6.35 14.75
C LEU A 46 -4.95 6.06 13.65
N ALA A 47 -5.09 6.75 12.52
CA ALA A 47 -4.23 6.52 11.38
C ALA A 47 -2.92 7.31 11.51
N PHE A 48 -1.80 6.71 11.15
CA PHE A 48 -0.54 7.44 11.00
C PHE A 48 0.32 6.85 9.88
N ALA A 49 1.14 7.67 9.23
CA ALA A 49 2.04 7.19 8.19
C ALA A 49 3.21 8.15 7.93
N GLY A 50 4.37 7.56 7.60
CA GLY A 50 5.65 8.21 7.28
C GLY A 50 6.07 7.90 5.85
N ILE A 51 5.12 8.07 4.93
CA ILE A 51 5.29 7.87 3.48
C ILE A 51 5.11 9.21 2.76
N GLY A 52 5.57 9.33 1.50
CA GLY A 52 5.48 10.59 0.74
C GLY A 52 4.10 11.21 0.53
N ARG A 53 2.99 10.47 0.78
CA ARG A 53 1.60 10.99 0.74
C ARG A 53 0.73 10.36 1.83
N PRO A 54 0.88 10.73 3.11
CA PRO A 54 0.14 10.15 4.23
C PRO A 54 -1.38 10.32 4.07
N GLU A 55 -1.83 11.44 3.50
CA GLU A 55 -3.25 11.77 3.34
C GLU A 55 -3.97 10.74 2.47
N LYS A 56 -3.29 10.21 1.44
CA LYS A 56 -3.86 9.16 0.59
C LYS A 56 -4.16 7.90 1.40
N PHE A 57 -3.27 7.55 2.34
CA PHE A 57 -3.47 6.40 3.21
C PHE A 57 -4.67 6.60 4.16
N PHE A 58 -4.83 7.79 4.72
CA PHE A 58 -5.96 8.11 5.59
C PHE A 58 -7.30 8.06 4.84
N VAL A 59 -7.33 8.59 3.61
CA VAL A 59 -8.50 8.49 2.72
C VAL A 59 -8.82 7.03 2.41
N THR A 60 -7.81 6.21 2.08
CA THR A 60 -8.02 4.77 1.85
C THR A 60 -8.68 4.09 3.05
N LEU A 61 -8.24 4.36 4.28
CA LEU A 61 -8.86 3.77 5.48
C LEU A 61 -10.34 4.15 5.61
N ALA A 62 -10.67 5.42 5.36
CA ALA A 62 -12.05 5.89 5.38
C ALA A 62 -12.90 5.25 4.26
N GLU A 63 -12.36 5.14 3.05
CA GLU A 63 -13.02 4.48 1.90
C GLU A 63 -13.28 2.98 2.14
N LEU A 64 -12.42 2.32 2.92
CA LEU A 64 -12.63 0.94 3.36
C LEU A 64 -13.74 0.80 4.42
N GLY A 65 -14.21 1.92 4.97
CA GLY A 65 -15.27 2.00 5.96
C GLY A 65 -14.76 2.02 7.40
N ALA A 66 -13.47 2.29 7.65
CA ALA A 66 -12.97 2.54 9.00
C ALA A 66 -13.39 3.94 9.48
N GLU A 67 -13.67 4.09 10.79
CA GLU A 67 -13.92 5.38 11.41
C GLU A 67 -12.59 6.01 11.81
N VAL A 68 -12.02 6.87 10.95
CA VAL A 68 -10.76 7.55 11.23
C VAL A 68 -10.98 8.64 12.28
N VAL A 69 -10.69 8.34 13.55
CA VAL A 69 -10.89 9.26 14.68
C VAL A 69 -9.72 10.21 14.89
N GLY A 70 -8.62 10.01 14.17
CA GLY A 70 -7.47 10.90 14.13
C GLY A 70 -6.47 10.45 13.07
N ALA A 71 -5.70 11.40 12.55
CA ALA A 71 -4.72 11.18 11.50
C ALA A 71 -3.43 11.94 11.84
N VAL A 72 -2.30 11.24 11.89
CA VAL A 72 -1.00 11.81 12.25
C VAL A 72 0.00 11.58 11.11
N PRO A 73 0.29 12.60 10.28
CA PRO A 73 1.31 12.48 9.26
C PRO A 73 2.71 12.56 9.87
N PHE A 74 3.63 11.77 9.35
CA PHE A 74 5.06 11.84 9.63
C PHE A 74 5.84 12.12 8.35
N PRO A 75 7.07 12.65 8.43
CA PRO A 75 7.95 12.79 7.28
C PRO A 75 8.13 11.46 6.52
N ASP A 76 8.37 11.55 5.21
CA ASP A 76 8.68 10.35 4.43
C ASP A 76 9.97 9.70 4.98
N HIS A 77 9.95 8.38 5.14
CA HIS A 77 11.04 7.62 5.77
C HIS A 77 11.27 7.91 7.26
N HIS A 78 10.24 8.39 7.98
CA HIS A 78 10.36 8.66 9.42
C HIS A 78 10.88 7.45 10.22
N ALA A 79 11.86 7.71 11.09
CA ALA A 79 12.39 6.74 12.04
C ALA A 79 11.64 6.91 13.37
N TYR A 80 10.66 6.04 13.60
CA TYR A 80 9.80 6.13 14.77
C TYR A 80 10.57 5.80 16.06
N THR A 81 10.42 6.67 17.05
CA THR A 81 10.90 6.43 18.41
C THR A 81 9.88 5.64 19.23
N PRO A 82 10.30 4.87 20.26
CA PRO A 82 9.36 4.18 21.14
C PRO A 82 8.32 5.13 21.76
N ASP A 83 8.75 6.30 22.21
CA ASP A 83 7.87 7.30 22.84
C ASP A 83 6.81 7.85 21.87
N GLU A 84 7.13 8.02 20.58
CA GLU A 84 6.13 8.41 19.57
C GLU A 84 5.07 7.34 19.39
N VAL A 85 5.47 6.07 19.31
CA VAL A 85 4.52 4.95 19.14
C VAL A 85 3.67 4.79 20.39
N MET A 86 4.26 4.94 21.58
CA MET A 86 3.51 4.94 22.84
C MET A 86 2.44 6.03 22.88
N ARG A 87 2.78 7.27 22.51
CA ARG A 87 1.80 8.36 22.44
C ARG A 87 0.67 8.09 21.45
N LEU A 88 0.98 7.47 20.30
CA LEU A 88 -0.04 7.05 19.33
C LEU A 88 -0.95 5.97 19.93
N ALA A 89 -0.39 4.97 20.62
CA ALA A 89 -1.16 3.92 21.29
C ALA A 89 -2.06 4.47 22.39
N GLU A 90 -1.54 5.35 23.25
CA GLU A 90 -2.29 6.03 24.31
C GLU A 90 -3.43 6.86 23.73
N THR A 91 -3.15 7.69 22.71
CA THR A 91 -4.18 8.51 22.03
C THR A 91 -5.27 7.64 21.39
N ALA A 92 -4.88 6.51 20.79
CA ALA A 92 -5.85 5.58 20.22
C ALA A 92 -6.72 4.95 21.31
N GLN A 93 -6.10 4.51 22.42
CA GLN A 93 -6.80 3.92 23.55
C GLN A 93 -7.81 4.89 24.18
N GLU A 94 -7.44 6.15 24.41
CA GLU A 94 -8.35 7.19 24.91
C GLU A 94 -9.59 7.38 24.03
N ARG A 95 -9.43 7.17 22.73
CA ARG A 95 -10.51 7.29 21.73
C ARG A 95 -11.21 5.97 21.43
N GLN A 96 -10.89 4.90 22.17
CA GLN A 96 -11.38 3.54 21.93
C GLN A 96 -11.12 3.08 20.47
N ALA A 97 -9.96 3.45 19.95
CA ALA A 97 -9.50 3.19 18.60
C ALA A 97 -8.25 2.31 18.62
N VAL A 98 -7.87 1.81 17.44
CA VAL A 98 -6.58 1.13 17.24
C VAL A 98 -5.63 1.97 16.39
N PRO A 99 -4.33 2.02 16.70
CA PRO A 99 -3.34 2.63 15.82
C PRO A 99 -3.21 1.80 14.54
N VAL A 100 -3.31 2.46 13.38
CA VAL A 100 -3.17 1.81 12.07
C VAL A 100 -2.17 2.55 11.19
N THR A 101 -1.25 1.81 10.59
CA THR A 101 -0.22 2.36 9.70
C THR A 101 -0.01 1.51 8.44
N THR A 102 0.96 1.88 7.61
CA THR A 102 1.35 1.13 6.40
C THR A 102 2.31 0.00 6.75
N GLU A 103 2.42 -1.05 5.93
CA GLU A 103 3.46 -2.08 6.10
C GLU A 103 4.88 -1.50 6.12
N LYS A 104 5.12 -0.46 5.32
CA LYS A 104 6.41 0.22 5.23
C LYS A 104 6.78 0.94 6.52
N ASP A 105 5.80 1.50 7.21
CA ASP A 105 6.01 2.15 8.50
C ASP A 105 6.12 1.12 9.63
N LEU A 106 5.32 0.05 9.59
CA LEU A 106 5.36 -1.02 10.60
C LEU A 106 6.78 -1.62 10.74
N VAL A 107 7.49 -1.84 9.63
CA VAL A 107 8.87 -2.35 9.66
C VAL A 107 9.89 -1.37 10.24
N ARG A 108 9.57 -0.07 10.26
CA ARG A 108 10.42 0.99 10.83
C ARG A 108 10.13 1.24 12.31
N LEU A 109 9.01 0.71 12.83
CA LEU A 109 8.73 0.80 14.26
C LEU A 109 9.76 -0.01 15.06
N PRO A 110 10.10 0.45 16.28
CA PRO A 110 10.83 -0.34 17.26
C PRO A 110 10.16 -1.72 17.44
N PRO A 111 10.91 -2.84 17.45
CA PRO A 111 10.35 -4.18 17.52
C PRO A 111 9.36 -4.39 18.68
N GLU A 112 9.65 -3.81 19.84
CA GLU A 112 8.85 -3.84 21.05
C GLU A 112 7.51 -3.11 20.93
N ALA A 113 7.40 -2.13 20.02
CA ALA A 113 6.20 -1.31 19.84
C ALA A 113 5.29 -1.83 18.71
N ARG A 114 5.80 -2.68 17.81
CA ARG A 114 5.03 -3.27 16.70
C ARG A 114 3.74 -3.98 17.14
N PRO A 115 3.70 -4.75 18.25
CA PRO A 115 2.48 -5.43 18.68
C PRO A 115 1.31 -4.48 19.03
N MET A 116 1.59 -3.18 19.24
CA MET A 116 0.59 -2.18 19.60
C MET A 116 -0.09 -1.54 18.37
N VAL A 117 0.38 -1.87 17.17
CA VAL A 117 -0.03 -1.21 15.91
C VAL A 117 -0.47 -2.25 14.89
N GLU A 118 -1.60 -2.01 14.25
CA GLU A 118 -2.06 -2.82 13.11
C GLU A 118 -1.58 -2.19 11.79
N ALA A 119 -1.21 -3.01 10.80
CA ALA A 119 -0.92 -2.52 9.46
C ALA A 119 -2.10 -2.77 8.51
N LEU A 120 -2.25 -1.89 7.52
CA LEU A 120 -3.02 -2.17 6.30
C LEU A 120 -2.04 -2.58 5.21
N ARG A 121 -2.14 -3.84 4.78
CA ARG A 121 -1.32 -4.35 3.67
C ARG A 121 -1.90 -3.94 2.33
N VAL A 122 -1.04 -3.88 1.31
CA VAL A 122 -1.46 -3.65 -0.08
C VAL A 122 -0.99 -4.78 -0.98
N GLU A 123 -1.85 -5.15 -1.92
CA GLU A 123 -1.60 -6.17 -2.91
C GLU A 123 -1.53 -5.53 -4.29
N LEU A 124 -0.62 -6.04 -5.14
CA LEU A 124 -0.56 -5.65 -6.54
C LEU A 124 -1.54 -6.50 -7.33
N VAL A 125 -2.47 -5.83 -8.01
CA VAL A 125 -3.42 -6.46 -8.92
C VAL A 125 -3.13 -5.97 -10.33
N TRP A 126 -2.95 -6.91 -11.25
CA TRP A 126 -2.83 -6.64 -12.68
C TRP A 126 -4.22 -6.41 -13.28
N ASP A 127 -4.32 -5.44 -14.18
CA ASP A 127 -5.56 -5.20 -14.93
C ASP A 127 -5.83 -6.34 -15.91
N ASP A 128 -4.77 -6.92 -16.48
CA ASP A 128 -4.79 -8.12 -17.32
C ASP A 128 -3.61 -9.05 -16.95
N PRO A 129 -3.83 -10.04 -16.07
CA PRO A 129 -2.79 -11.01 -15.71
C PRO A 129 -2.29 -11.86 -16.89
N VAL A 130 -3.14 -12.12 -17.89
CA VAL A 130 -2.76 -12.94 -19.06
C VAL A 130 -1.73 -12.19 -19.92
N ALA A 131 -1.85 -10.87 -20.04
CA ALA A 131 -0.84 -10.05 -20.71
C ALA A 131 0.53 -10.10 -20.01
N VAL A 132 0.55 -10.24 -18.68
CA VAL A 132 1.81 -10.42 -17.92
C VAL A 132 2.45 -11.75 -18.26
N ASP A 133 1.67 -12.83 -18.23
CA ASP A 133 2.16 -14.17 -18.56
C ASP A 133 2.72 -14.22 -19.99
N ALA A 134 2.06 -13.57 -20.95
CA ALA A 134 2.53 -13.50 -22.34
C ALA A 134 3.90 -12.82 -22.47
N VAL A 135 4.18 -11.81 -21.64
CA VAL A 135 5.50 -11.14 -21.60
C VAL A 135 6.55 -12.00 -20.93
N LEU A 136 6.20 -12.75 -19.88
CA LEU A 136 7.15 -13.55 -19.09
C LEU A 136 7.47 -14.91 -19.70
N GLU A 137 6.52 -15.53 -20.41
CA GLU A 137 6.62 -16.90 -20.94
C GLU A 137 7.92 -17.16 -21.75
N PRO A 138 8.35 -16.28 -22.67
CA PRO A 138 9.60 -16.50 -23.42
C PRO A 138 10.85 -16.53 -22.52
N VAL A 139 10.86 -15.70 -21.47
CA VAL A 139 11.97 -15.59 -20.51
C VAL A 139 12.05 -16.85 -19.65
N VAL A 140 10.91 -17.27 -19.09
CA VAL A 140 10.81 -18.48 -18.25
C VAL A 140 11.23 -19.72 -19.06
N ARG A 141 10.72 -19.87 -20.28
CA ARG A 141 11.09 -20.99 -21.17
C ARG A 141 12.58 -21.04 -21.53
N ARG A 142 13.26 -19.90 -21.57
CA ARG A 142 14.71 -19.84 -21.80
C ARG A 142 15.47 -20.26 -20.55
N ALA A 143 15.03 -19.81 -19.37
CA ALA A 143 15.64 -20.14 -18.10
C ALA A 143 15.53 -21.64 -17.75
N LEU A 144 14.44 -22.30 -18.10
CA LEU A 144 14.24 -23.74 -17.84
C LEU A 144 14.95 -24.67 -18.83
N ARG A 145 15.55 -24.14 -19.89
CA ARG A 145 16.26 -24.91 -20.93
C ARG A 145 17.79 -24.84 -20.83
N GLY A 146 18.31 -24.06 -19.88
CA GLY A 146 19.74 -23.97 -19.56
C GLY A 146 20.04 -24.62 -18.22
#